data_AF-A0A965D6S0-F1
#
_entry.id   AF-A0A965D6S0-F1
#
_cell.length_a   1.000
_cell.length_b   1.000
_cell.length_c   1.000
_cell.angle_alpha   90.00
_cell.angle_beta   90.00
_cell.angle_gamma   90.00
#
_symmetry.space_group_name_H-M   'P 1'
#
loop_
_entity.id
_entity.type
_entity.pdbx_description
1 polymer ?
#
loop_
_entity_poly.entity_id
_entity_poly.type
_entity_poly.pdbx_seq_one_letter_code
_entity_poly.pdbx_strand_id
1 'polypeptide(L)'
;ILKALVKGADVLIENYRAGAFEVLGLGYEDLRKINPNLIYCSMTAFGQSGPRRTHTAYDHAVQASMGIMAMTGEHDGQPIKCGAPVIDYSTGTMAAFAIASALFQRTRTGKGQHIDCAMADVAMMLEASHVAGYMNNGKLPKPHGNKHSYASSYFYDTADGGIMLAASNRRQNKRLFAAVGRPELGDTDNETRARNFKDEEAVLRPILRGKTAQQWEDHLQANHVPALKLRTLAEAVADPQVQTRAVLHKHADIPGVEGEMTVPMCAFKLEHGGASIETPPPRVGEHNAEVLAELGYGAADIEALRNEGVI
;
A
#
# COMPACT_ATOMS: atom_id res chain seq x y z
N ILE A 1 21.42 26.47 2.48
CA ILE A 1 21.47 25.16 3.15
C ILE A 1 21.08 24.01 2.20
N LEU A 2 19.84 23.90 1.71
CA LEU A 2 19.42 22.75 0.87
C LEU A 2 20.30 22.50 -0.37
N LYS A 3 20.65 23.55 -1.12
CA LYS A 3 21.57 23.43 -2.27
C LYS A 3 22.96 22.87 -1.90
N ALA A 4 23.42 23.06 -0.66
CA ALA A 4 24.67 22.49 -0.17
C ALA A 4 24.49 21.00 0.16
N LEU A 5 23.39 20.62 0.82
CA LEU A 5 23.04 19.20 1.05
C LEU A 5 22.99 18.42 -0.27
N VAL A 6 22.35 18.99 -1.29
CA VAL A 6 22.20 18.36 -2.61
C VAL A 6 23.54 18.05 -3.29
N LYS A 7 24.62 18.77 -2.97
CA LYS A 7 25.95 18.48 -3.56
C LYS A 7 26.46 17.08 -3.18
N GLY A 8 26.16 16.63 -1.96
CA GLY A 8 26.56 15.32 -1.45
C GLY A 8 25.45 14.26 -1.48
N ALA A 9 24.22 14.65 -1.81
CA ALA A 9 23.08 13.74 -1.78
C ALA A 9 23.03 12.81 -3.01
N ASP A 10 22.66 11.55 -2.79
CA ASP A 10 22.34 10.62 -3.87
C ASP A 10 20.92 10.81 -4.40
N VAL A 11 19.99 11.06 -3.48
CA VAL A 11 18.55 11.14 -3.74
C VAL A 11 17.98 12.37 -3.03
N LEU A 12 17.11 13.10 -3.72
CA LEU A 12 16.21 14.08 -3.12
C LEU A 12 14.78 13.64 -3.39
N ILE A 13 13.93 13.62 -2.37
CA ILE A 13 12.51 13.30 -2.49
C ILE A 13 11.71 14.51 -2.01
N GLU A 14 10.69 14.90 -2.78
CA GLU A 14 9.74 15.92 -2.37
C GLU A 14 8.32 15.54 -2.80
N ASN A 15 7.34 15.95 -2.00
CA ASN A 15 5.92 15.69 -2.25
C ASN A 15 5.07 16.97 -2.20
N TYR A 16 5.64 18.09 -2.62
CA TYR A 16 4.91 19.36 -2.70
C TYR A 16 4.04 19.40 -3.97
N ARG A 17 3.14 20.37 -4.05
CA ARG A 17 2.39 20.61 -5.29
C ARG A 17 3.38 20.85 -6.45
N ALA A 18 3.05 20.36 -7.64
CA ALA A 18 3.88 20.57 -8.83
C ALA A 18 4.19 22.07 -9.04
N GLY A 19 5.44 22.38 -9.40
CA GLY A 19 5.90 23.76 -9.56
C GLY A 19 6.36 24.45 -8.28
N ALA A 20 6.15 23.88 -7.08
CA ALA A 20 6.50 24.57 -5.83
C ALA A 20 8.01 24.74 -5.65
N PHE A 21 8.79 23.69 -5.92
CA PHE A 21 10.25 23.73 -5.78
C PHE A 21 10.91 24.53 -6.91
N GLU A 22 10.34 24.50 -8.11
CA GLU A 22 10.78 25.29 -9.25
C GLU A 22 10.75 26.79 -8.94
N VAL A 23 9.68 27.28 -8.30
CA VAL A 23 9.55 28.70 -7.90
C VAL A 23 10.65 29.11 -6.91
N LEU A 24 11.15 28.17 -6.10
CA LEU A 24 12.24 28.40 -5.15
C LEU A 24 13.64 28.22 -5.78
N GLY A 25 13.72 27.90 -7.07
CA GLY A 25 14.98 27.55 -7.74
C GLY A 25 15.60 26.26 -7.18
N LEU A 26 14.74 25.34 -6.74
CA LEU A 26 15.03 24.03 -6.15
C LEU A 26 14.46 22.88 -6.98
N GLY A 27 13.87 23.16 -8.15
CA GLY A 27 13.39 22.11 -9.06
C GLY A 27 14.54 21.29 -9.65
N TYR A 28 14.21 20.17 -10.28
CA TYR A 28 15.20 19.25 -10.85
C TYR A 28 16.18 19.93 -11.81
N GLU A 29 15.68 20.77 -12.71
CA GLU A 29 16.53 21.46 -13.69
C GLU A 29 17.55 22.43 -13.05
N ASP A 30 17.25 22.96 -11.86
CA ASP A 30 18.20 23.80 -11.12
C ASP A 30 19.18 22.97 -10.30
N LEU A 31 18.69 21.94 -9.61
CA LEU A 31 19.51 21.10 -8.76
C LEU A 31 20.45 20.18 -9.54
N ARG A 32 20.07 19.74 -10.74
CA ARG A 32 20.97 18.93 -11.58
C ARG A 32 22.22 19.70 -12.04
N LYS A 33 22.17 21.04 -12.08
CA LYS A 33 23.34 21.89 -12.38
C LYS A 33 24.36 21.86 -11.23
N ILE A 34 23.88 21.57 -10.02
CA ILE A 34 24.69 21.47 -8.80
C ILE A 34 25.21 20.03 -8.64
N ASN A 35 24.35 19.05 -8.85
CA ASN A 35 24.67 17.63 -8.78
C ASN A 35 24.06 16.87 -9.98
N PRO A 36 24.84 16.65 -11.07
CA PRO A 36 24.38 15.93 -12.26
C PRO A 36 24.05 14.45 -12.03
N ASN A 37 24.49 13.89 -10.91
CA ASN A 37 24.25 12.50 -10.53
C ASN A 37 23.00 12.32 -9.65
N LEU A 38 22.32 13.40 -9.28
CA LEU A 38 21.16 13.39 -8.40
C LEU A 38 20.01 12.57 -8.98
N ILE A 39 19.45 11.68 -8.15
CA ILE A 39 18.12 11.11 -8.39
C ILE A 39 17.12 12.03 -7.68
N TYR A 40 16.33 12.77 -8.46
CA TYR A 40 15.29 13.65 -7.91
C TYR A 40 13.94 12.95 -8.05
N CYS A 41 13.19 12.78 -6.97
CA CYS A 41 11.87 12.18 -6.99
C CYS A 41 10.81 13.19 -6.56
N SER A 42 9.87 13.48 -7.47
CA SER A 42 8.67 14.24 -7.20
C SER A 42 7.50 13.31 -6.99
N MET A 43 6.77 13.48 -5.89
CA MET A 43 5.55 12.73 -5.60
C MET A 43 4.35 13.69 -5.57
N THR A 44 3.46 13.59 -6.56
CA THR A 44 2.32 14.51 -6.67
C THR A 44 1.01 13.78 -6.92
N ALA A 45 -0.12 14.48 -6.78
CA ALA A 45 -1.43 13.89 -7.00
C ALA A 45 -1.64 13.43 -8.46
N PHE A 46 -1.23 14.25 -9.45
CA PHE A 46 -1.56 14.05 -10.86
C PHE A 46 -0.35 14.16 -11.81
N GLY A 47 0.88 14.15 -11.27
CA GLY A 47 2.11 14.27 -12.04
C GLY A 47 2.55 15.73 -12.25
N GLN A 48 3.77 15.89 -12.77
CA GLN A 48 4.37 17.20 -13.06
C GLN A 48 3.85 17.82 -14.37
N SER A 49 3.09 17.05 -15.16
CA SER A 49 2.61 17.45 -16.49
C SER A 49 1.09 17.22 -16.68
N GLY A 50 0.56 17.70 -17.79
CA GLY A 50 -0.85 17.52 -18.13
C GLY A 50 -1.80 18.53 -17.46
N PRO A 51 -3.12 18.42 -17.76
CA PRO A 51 -4.11 19.44 -17.40
C PRO A 51 -4.37 19.52 -15.90
N ARG A 52 -4.10 18.46 -15.14
CA ARG A 52 -4.32 18.38 -13.68
C ARG A 52 -3.06 18.59 -12.85
N ARG A 53 -1.91 18.94 -13.46
CA ARG A 53 -0.63 19.05 -12.76
C ARG A 53 -0.68 19.96 -11.52
N THR A 54 -1.48 21.03 -11.56
CA THR A 54 -1.60 21.99 -10.46
C THR A 54 -2.62 21.58 -9.40
N HIS A 55 -3.39 20.52 -9.63
CA HIS A 55 -4.37 20.04 -8.67
C HIS A 55 -3.66 19.35 -7.51
N THR A 56 -4.13 19.63 -6.30
CA THR A 56 -3.72 18.93 -5.09
C THR A 56 -4.80 17.92 -4.70
N ALA A 57 -4.40 16.82 -4.08
CA ALA A 57 -5.34 15.82 -3.58
C ALA A 57 -4.67 15.01 -2.46
N TYR A 58 -5.51 14.51 -1.57
CA TYR A 58 -5.17 13.41 -0.67
C TYR A 58 -5.74 12.10 -1.21
N ASP A 59 -5.25 10.97 -0.70
CA ASP A 59 -5.61 9.62 -1.09
C ASP A 59 -7.10 9.44 -1.43
N HIS A 60 -8.00 9.77 -0.50
CA HIS A 60 -9.44 9.55 -0.66
C HIS A 60 -10.04 10.35 -1.84
N ALA A 61 -9.52 11.55 -2.11
CA ALA A 61 -9.94 12.35 -3.27
C ALA A 61 -9.41 11.76 -4.59
N VAL A 62 -8.22 11.16 -4.57
CA VAL A 62 -7.69 10.41 -5.72
C VAL A 62 -8.49 9.13 -5.94
N GLN A 63 -8.81 8.36 -4.89
CA GLN A 63 -9.68 7.18 -4.98
C GLN A 63 -11.03 7.51 -5.63
N ALA A 64 -11.64 8.64 -5.22
CA ALA A 64 -12.87 9.13 -5.81
C ALA A 64 -12.70 9.49 -7.28
N SER A 65 -11.63 10.23 -7.60
CA SER A 65 -11.42 10.76 -8.94
C SER A 65 -10.98 9.70 -9.95
N MET A 66 -10.31 8.64 -9.52
CA MET A 66 -9.66 7.65 -10.40
C MET A 66 -10.47 6.36 -10.59
N GLY A 67 -11.60 6.18 -9.90
CA GLY A 67 -12.54 5.09 -10.17
C GLY A 67 -12.60 3.99 -9.10
N ILE A 68 -11.61 3.92 -8.20
CA ILE A 68 -11.59 2.97 -7.07
C ILE A 68 -12.90 2.98 -6.29
N MET A 69 -13.39 4.16 -5.91
CA MET A 69 -14.63 4.25 -5.13
C MET A 69 -15.85 3.76 -5.92
N ALA A 70 -15.91 4.06 -7.23
CA ALA A 70 -17.06 3.73 -8.06
C ALA A 70 -17.26 2.21 -8.22
N MET A 71 -16.20 1.42 -8.06
CA MET A 71 -16.26 -0.05 -8.10
C MET A 71 -16.23 -0.73 -6.73
N THR A 72 -16.08 0.04 -5.64
CA THR A 72 -15.96 -0.48 -4.28
C THR A 72 -17.24 -0.20 -3.50
N GLY A 73 -17.81 -1.25 -2.89
CA GLY A 73 -19.03 -1.16 -2.08
C GLY A 73 -19.97 -2.34 -2.29
N GLU A 74 -21.08 -2.30 -1.57
CA GLU A 74 -22.16 -3.28 -1.74
C GLU A 74 -22.87 -3.13 -3.08
N HIS A 75 -23.50 -4.21 -3.55
CA HIS A 75 -24.34 -4.15 -4.73
C HIS A 75 -25.49 -3.14 -4.51
N ASP A 76 -25.68 -2.22 -5.46
CA ASP A 76 -26.63 -1.09 -5.38
C ASP A 76 -26.41 -0.15 -4.17
N GLY A 77 -25.29 -0.26 -3.48
CA GLY A 77 -24.88 0.62 -2.40
C GLY A 77 -24.25 1.93 -2.90
N GLN A 78 -24.05 2.87 -1.98
CA GLN A 78 -23.24 4.06 -2.27
C GLN A 78 -21.76 3.67 -2.45
N PRO A 79 -21.01 4.34 -3.35
CA PRO A 79 -19.56 4.20 -3.46
C PRO A 79 -18.87 4.36 -2.10
N ILE A 80 -17.97 3.45 -1.76
CA ILE A 80 -17.14 3.56 -0.55
C ILE A 80 -15.66 3.57 -0.92
N LYS A 81 -14.85 4.24 -0.10
CA LYS A 81 -13.39 4.20 -0.22
C LYS A 81 -12.81 2.94 0.43
N CYS A 82 -11.59 2.59 0.05
CA CYS A 82 -10.80 1.64 0.83
C CYS A 82 -10.55 2.17 2.26
N GLY A 83 -10.50 1.26 3.23
CA GLY A 83 -10.28 1.61 4.63
C GLY A 83 -8.94 2.32 4.85
N ALA A 84 -7.85 1.63 4.47
CA ALA A 84 -6.50 2.18 4.47
C ALA A 84 -6.29 3.22 3.34
N PRO A 85 -5.35 4.17 3.51
CA PRO A 85 -4.92 5.06 2.44
C PRO A 85 -4.00 4.30 1.47
N VAL A 86 -4.64 3.44 0.66
CA VAL A 86 -3.94 2.48 -0.22
C VAL A 86 -3.12 3.17 -1.30
N ILE A 87 -3.58 4.31 -1.83
CA ILE A 87 -2.85 5.06 -2.86
C ILE A 87 -1.63 5.72 -2.22
N ASP A 88 -1.74 6.33 -1.04
CA ASP A 88 -0.58 6.95 -0.37
C ASP A 88 0.53 5.91 -0.13
N TYR A 89 0.19 4.78 0.47
CA TYR A 89 1.15 3.70 0.76
C TYR A 89 1.75 3.09 -0.50
N SER A 90 0.92 2.84 -1.52
CA SER A 90 1.40 2.33 -2.81
C SER A 90 2.26 3.35 -3.55
N THR A 91 1.96 4.65 -3.45
CA THR A 91 2.76 5.71 -4.10
C THR A 91 4.13 5.81 -3.44
N GLY A 92 4.22 5.79 -2.11
CA GLY A 92 5.50 5.73 -1.40
C GLY A 92 6.31 4.49 -1.76
N THR A 93 5.65 3.33 -1.86
CA THR A 93 6.33 2.07 -2.23
C THR A 93 6.81 2.09 -3.69
N MET A 94 6.02 2.63 -4.61
CA MET A 94 6.42 2.77 -6.01
C MET A 94 7.53 3.80 -6.20
N ALA A 95 7.50 4.91 -5.46
CA ALA A 95 8.60 5.87 -5.44
C ALA A 95 9.90 5.21 -4.94
N ALA A 96 9.85 4.44 -3.85
CA ALA A 96 11.01 3.70 -3.35
C ALA A 96 11.55 2.69 -4.40
N PHE A 97 10.67 1.96 -5.09
CA PHE A 97 11.08 1.06 -6.17
C PHE A 97 11.69 1.80 -7.37
N ALA A 98 11.10 2.93 -7.78
CA ALA A 98 11.62 3.76 -8.85
C ALA A 98 12.99 4.34 -8.49
N ILE A 99 13.18 4.81 -7.25
CA ILE A 99 14.45 5.31 -6.73
C ILE A 99 15.50 4.20 -6.73
N ALA A 100 15.19 3.02 -6.19
CA ALA A 100 16.11 1.88 -6.19
C ALA A 100 16.51 1.48 -7.62
N SER A 101 15.53 1.47 -8.54
CA SER A 101 15.76 1.18 -9.97
C SER A 101 16.65 2.24 -10.62
N ALA A 102 16.42 3.52 -10.33
CA ALA A 102 17.18 4.65 -10.86
C ALA A 102 18.62 4.68 -10.31
N LEU A 103 18.80 4.38 -9.02
CA LEU A 103 20.11 4.20 -8.39
C LEU A 103 20.87 3.04 -9.05
N PHE A 104 20.20 1.91 -9.27
CA PHE A 104 20.81 0.77 -9.97
C PHE A 104 21.18 1.14 -11.42
N GLN A 105 20.29 1.80 -12.16
CA GLN A 105 20.58 2.28 -13.51
C GLN A 105 21.77 3.23 -13.54
N ARG A 106 21.88 4.14 -12.56
CA ARG A 106 23.00 5.08 -12.42
C ARG A 106 24.35 4.37 -12.27
N THR A 107 24.41 3.17 -11.68
CA THR A 107 25.66 2.37 -11.63
C THR A 107 26.18 1.97 -13.01
N ARG A 108 25.30 1.94 -14.02
CA ARG A 108 25.64 1.59 -15.41
C ARG A 108 25.81 2.82 -16.29
N THR A 109 25.00 3.85 -16.08
CA THR A 109 24.96 5.03 -16.94
C THR A 109 25.82 6.18 -16.43
N GLY A 110 26.10 6.22 -15.12
CA GLY A 110 26.72 7.35 -14.44
C GLY A 110 25.87 8.61 -14.42
N LYS A 111 24.54 8.53 -14.66
CA LYS A 111 23.66 9.70 -14.79
C LYS A 111 22.59 9.75 -13.70
N GLY A 112 22.35 10.95 -13.17
CA GLY A 112 21.15 11.27 -12.42
C GLY A 112 19.90 11.31 -13.30
N GLN A 113 18.72 11.46 -12.69
CA GLN A 113 17.45 11.60 -13.40
C GLN A 113 16.33 12.14 -12.51
N HIS A 114 15.24 12.58 -13.14
CA HIS A 114 13.99 12.95 -12.47
C HIS A 114 12.99 11.81 -12.54
N ILE A 115 12.43 11.44 -11.39
CA ILE A 115 11.31 10.51 -11.23
C ILE A 115 10.07 11.36 -10.95
N ASP A 116 9.10 11.32 -11.88
CA ASP A 116 7.75 11.86 -11.68
C ASP A 116 6.82 10.72 -11.24
N CYS A 117 6.42 10.73 -9.96
CA CYS A 117 5.54 9.72 -9.38
C CYS A 117 4.18 10.34 -9.06
N ALA A 118 3.14 9.93 -9.81
CA ALA A 118 1.79 10.44 -9.65
C ALA A 118 0.89 9.44 -8.90
N MET A 119 0.16 9.92 -7.90
CA MET A 119 -0.87 9.13 -7.21
C MET A 119 -1.96 8.62 -8.17
N ALA A 120 -2.31 9.41 -9.19
CA ALA A 120 -3.25 9.02 -10.24
C ALA A 120 -2.76 7.80 -11.04
N ASP A 121 -1.48 7.74 -11.41
CA ASP A 121 -0.92 6.60 -12.13
C ASP A 121 -0.87 5.35 -11.25
N VAL A 122 -0.58 5.55 -9.96
CA VAL A 122 -0.62 4.47 -8.95
C VAL A 122 -2.04 3.93 -8.79
N ALA A 123 -3.07 4.78 -8.80
CA ALA A 123 -4.46 4.34 -8.76
C ALA A 123 -4.80 3.46 -9.98
N MET A 124 -4.44 3.89 -11.20
CA MET A 124 -4.61 3.10 -12.41
C MET A 124 -3.89 1.74 -12.33
N MET A 125 -2.70 1.70 -11.75
CA MET A 125 -1.93 0.47 -11.53
C MET A 125 -2.62 -0.47 -10.52
N LEU A 126 -3.15 0.06 -9.42
CA LEU A 126 -3.90 -0.74 -8.44
C LEU A 126 -5.18 -1.34 -9.05
N GLU A 127 -5.73 -0.70 -10.06
CA GLU A 127 -6.92 -1.12 -10.82
C GLU A 127 -6.57 -1.91 -12.10
N ALA A 128 -5.30 -2.33 -12.30
CA ALA A 128 -4.80 -2.81 -13.61
C ALA A 128 -5.65 -3.90 -14.27
N SER A 129 -6.21 -4.86 -13.51
CA SER A 129 -7.07 -5.91 -14.06
C SER A 129 -8.41 -5.36 -14.56
N HIS A 130 -8.98 -4.37 -13.87
CA HIS A 130 -10.20 -3.68 -14.28
C HIS A 130 -9.96 -2.74 -15.46
N VAL A 131 -8.84 -2.02 -15.46
CA VAL A 131 -8.39 -1.21 -16.60
C VAL A 131 -8.25 -2.09 -17.84
N ALA A 132 -7.50 -3.19 -17.74
CA ALA A 132 -7.32 -4.13 -18.86
C ALA A 132 -8.66 -4.74 -19.31
N GLY A 133 -9.54 -5.09 -18.38
CA GLY A 133 -10.89 -5.57 -18.68
C GLY A 133 -11.67 -4.56 -19.50
N TYR A 134 -11.83 -3.34 -18.98
CA TYR A 134 -12.57 -2.27 -19.64
C TYR A 134 -11.99 -1.93 -21.02
N MET A 135 -10.67 -1.79 -21.13
CA MET A 135 -10.02 -1.45 -22.41
C MET A 135 -10.18 -2.54 -23.46
N ASN A 136 -10.28 -3.82 -23.07
CA ASN A 136 -10.40 -4.94 -24.00
C ASN A 136 -11.84 -5.32 -24.34
N ASN A 137 -12.81 -5.07 -23.46
CA ASN A 137 -14.18 -5.56 -23.63
C ASN A 137 -15.28 -4.51 -23.35
N GLY A 138 -14.92 -3.27 -22.99
CA GLY A 138 -15.85 -2.16 -22.73
C GLY A 138 -16.70 -2.30 -21.46
N LYS A 139 -16.50 -3.35 -20.65
CA LYS A 139 -17.31 -3.59 -19.45
C LYS A 139 -16.73 -2.84 -18.26
N LEU A 140 -17.53 -1.96 -17.69
CA LEU A 140 -17.19 -1.26 -16.46
C LEU A 140 -17.31 -2.21 -15.25
N PRO A 141 -16.34 -2.17 -14.32
CA PRO A 141 -16.49 -2.86 -13.04
C PRO A 141 -17.63 -2.23 -12.24
N LYS A 142 -18.30 -3.05 -11.42
CA LYS A 142 -19.39 -2.62 -10.54
C LYS A 142 -19.13 -3.06 -9.10
N PRO A 143 -19.64 -2.30 -8.11
CA PRO A 143 -19.67 -2.75 -6.73
C PRO A 143 -20.41 -4.09 -6.61
N HIS A 144 -19.79 -5.02 -5.89
CA HIS A 144 -20.31 -6.38 -5.71
C HIS A 144 -20.09 -6.90 -4.28
N GLY A 145 -19.75 -6.02 -3.34
CA GLY A 145 -19.47 -6.33 -1.94
C GLY A 145 -18.33 -7.33 -1.81
N ASN A 146 -18.46 -8.21 -0.81
CA ASN A 146 -17.48 -9.27 -0.56
C ASN A 146 -17.78 -10.55 -1.37
N LYS A 147 -18.26 -10.41 -2.61
CA LYS A 147 -18.57 -11.53 -3.50
C LYS A 147 -17.53 -11.64 -4.62
N HIS A 148 -17.60 -12.72 -5.38
CA HIS A 148 -16.85 -12.89 -6.62
C HIS A 148 -17.76 -13.51 -7.70
N SER A 149 -17.22 -13.97 -8.83
CA SER A 149 -17.99 -14.72 -9.83
C SER A 149 -18.34 -16.15 -9.39
N TYR A 150 -17.77 -16.64 -8.29
CA TYR A 150 -17.99 -18.00 -7.76
C TYR A 150 -18.36 -17.94 -6.28
N ALA A 151 -19.44 -18.62 -5.88
CA ALA A 151 -19.87 -18.71 -4.47
C ALA A 151 -18.77 -19.27 -3.56
N SER A 152 -17.92 -20.14 -4.11
CA SER A 152 -16.71 -20.65 -3.45
C SER A 152 -15.64 -19.60 -3.12
N SER A 153 -15.83 -18.33 -3.51
CA SER A 153 -14.95 -17.19 -3.25
C SER A 153 -15.69 -15.98 -2.67
N TYR A 154 -16.62 -16.20 -1.73
CA TYR A 154 -17.45 -15.17 -1.08
C TYR A 154 -17.14 -15.03 0.41
N PHE A 155 -17.56 -13.93 0.99
CA PHE A 155 -17.74 -13.80 2.43
C PHE A 155 -19.07 -14.38 2.90
N TYR A 156 -19.03 -15.13 4.00
CA TYR A 156 -20.20 -15.75 4.62
C TYR A 156 -20.25 -15.48 6.11
N ASP A 157 -21.46 -15.22 6.63
CA ASP A 157 -21.72 -15.23 8.06
C ASP A 157 -21.49 -16.63 8.63
N THR A 158 -20.96 -16.68 9.83
CA THR A 158 -20.81 -17.92 10.61
C THR A 158 -21.59 -17.82 11.91
N ALA A 159 -21.40 -18.74 12.86
CA ALA A 159 -22.01 -18.60 14.18
C ALA A 159 -21.53 -17.34 14.93
N ASP A 160 -20.32 -16.84 14.62
CA ASP A 160 -19.72 -15.63 15.18
C ASP A 160 -18.90 -14.85 14.13
N GLY A 161 -19.41 -13.70 13.69
CA GLY A 161 -18.76 -12.91 12.63
C GLY A 161 -18.83 -13.64 11.28
N GLY A 162 -17.71 -13.73 10.55
CA GLY A 162 -17.72 -14.36 9.24
C GLY A 162 -16.37 -14.84 8.72
N ILE A 163 -16.45 -15.56 7.60
CA ILE A 163 -15.33 -16.21 6.93
C ILE A 163 -15.30 -15.82 5.45
N MET A 164 -14.12 -15.49 4.94
CA MET A 164 -13.90 -15.31 3.51
C MET A 164 -13.42 -16.63 2.91
N LEU A 165 -14.22 -17.20 2.01
CA LEU A 165 -13.78 -18.32 1.17
C LEU A 165 -12.98 -17.80 -0.03
N ALA A 166 -11.97 -18.56 -0.45
CA ALA A 166 -11.14 -18.26 -1.61
C ALA A 166 -10.81 -19.52 -2.44
N ALA A 167 -11.80 -20.43 -2.56
CA ALA A 167 -11.68 -21.65 -3.36
C ALA A 167 -11.92 -21.38 -4.85
N SER A 168 -11.00 -20.62 -5.45
CA SER A 168 -11.17 -19.99 -6.77
C SER A 168 -11.04 -20.95 -7.96
N ASN A 169 -10.35 -22.08 -7.83
CA ASN A 169 -10.23 -23.08 -8.92
C ASN A 169 -11.08 -24.35 -8.67
N ARG A 170 -11.27 -25.14 -9.73
CA ARG A 170 -12.09 -26.38 -9.72
C ARG A 170 -11.68 -27.36 -8.63
N ARG A 171 -10.38 -27.57 -8.44
CA ARG A 171 -9.86 -28.50 -7.42
C ARG A 171 -10.18 -28.02 -6.00
N GLN A 172 -10.06 -26.72 -5.74
CA GLN A 172 -10.41 -26.14 -4.45
C GLN A 172 -11.92 -26.16 -4.21
N ASN A 173 -12.74 -25.87 -5.24
CA ASN A 173 -14.19 -25.97 -5.17
C ASN A 173 -14.65 -27.40 -4.83
N LYS A 174 -14.08 -28.42 -5.49
CA LYS A 174 -14.34 -29.84 -5.18
C LYS A 174 -14.01 -30.16 -3.72
N ARG A 175 -12.86 -29.68 -3.21
CA ARG A 175 -12.46 -29.86 -1.81
C ARG A 175 -13.41 -29.15 -0.84
N LEU A 176 -13.84 -27.92 -1.16
CA LEU A 176 -14.80 -27.18 -0.35
C LEU A 176 -16.09 -27.98 -0.18
N PHE A 177 -16.69 -28.39 -1.29
CA PHE A 177 -17.95 -29.11 -1.28
C PHE A 177 -17.86 -30.47 -0.60
N ALA A 178 -16.76 -31.20 -0.77
CA ALA A 178 -16.48 -32.39 0.02
C ALA A 178 -16.36 -32.08 1.53
N ALA A 179 -15.63 -31.02 1.91
CA ALA A 179 -15.39 -30.65 3.30
C ALA A 179 -16.66 -30.17 4.03
N VAL A 180 -17.64 -29.63 3.32
CA VAL A 180 -18.95 -29.24 3.87
C VAL A 180 -20.01 -30.34 3.76
N GLY A 181 -19.62 -31.55 3.35
CA GLY A 181 -20.52 -32.71 3.29
C GLY A 181 -21.49 -32.70 2.11
N ARG A 182 -21.18 -31.95 1.05
CA ARG A 182 -21.98 -31.82 -0.19
C ARG A 182 -21.14 -32.11 -1.45
N PRO A 183 -20.37 -33.22 -1.50
CA PRO A 183 -19.40 -33.48 -2.57
C PRO A 183 -20.03 -33.51 -3.98
N GLU A 184 -21.32 -33.81 -4.08
CA GLU A 184 -22.06 -33.84 -5.35
C GLU A 184 -22.20 -32.47 -6.03
N LEU A 185 -21.96 -31.38 -5.29
CA LEU A 185 -21.93 -30.02 -5.82
C LEU A 185 -20.54 -29.58 -6.30
N GLY A 186 -19.50 -30.33 -5.95
CA GLY A 186 -18.14 -30.06 -6.38
C GLY A 186 -17.84 -30.60 -7.78
N ASP A 187 -16.80 -30.06 -8.42
CA ASP A 187 -16.20 -30.57 -9.67
C ASP A 187 -16.88 -30.17 -11.00
N THR A 188 -17.67 -29.11 -10.99
CA THR A 188 -18.18 -28.47 -12.21
C THR A 188 -17.08 -27.67 -12.94
N ASP A 189 -17.29 -27.36 -14.23
CA ASP A 189 -16.43 -26.43 -14.98
C ASP A 189 -16.67 -24.97 -14.55
N ASN A 190 -15.78 -24.05 -14.92
CA ASN A 190 -15.90 -22.65 -14.48
C ASN A 190 -17.16 -21.95 -15.01
N GLU A 191 -17.66 -22.31 -16.19
CA GLU A 191 -18.89 -21.71 -16.72
C GLU A 191 -20.11 -22.19 -15.93
N THR A 192 -20.16 -23.47 -15.61
CA THR A 192 -21.19 -24.05 -14.75
C THR A 192 -21.15 -23.47 -13.34
N ARG A 193 -19.96 -23.34 -12.73
CA ARG A 193 -19.79 -22.67 -11.41
C ARG A 193 -20.30 -21.24 -11.44
N ALA A 194 -19.94 -20.47 -12.47
CA ALA A 194 -20.38 -19.10 -12.64
C ALA A 194 -21.89 -18.98 -12.89
N ARG A 195 -22.52 -20.01 -13.46
CA ARG A 195 -23.97 -20.06 -13.69
C ARG A 195 -24.75 -20.45 -12.44
N ASN A 196 -24.21 -21.39 -11.67
CA ASN A 196 -24.86 -21.99 -10.51
C ASN A 196 -24.51 -21.30 -9.18
N PHE A 197 -23.80 -20.17 -9.20
CA PHE A 197 -23.33 -19.52 -7.98
C PHE A 197 -24.45 -19.26 -6.96
N LYS A 198 -25.67 -18.94 -7.40
CA LYS A 198 -26.81 -18.70 -6.50
C LYS A 198 -27.23 -19.97 -5.76
N ASP A 199 -27.24 -21.11 -6.44
CA ASP A 199 -27.61 -22.39 -5.86
C ASP A 199 -26.52 -22.90 -4.91
N GLU A 200 -25.25 -22.76 -5.32
CA GLU A 200 -24.09 -23.03 -4.47
C GLU A 200 -24.11 -22.16 -3.19
N GLU A 201 -24.37 -20.85 -3.35
CA GLU A 201 -24.48 -19.90 -2.25
C GLU A 201 -25.64 -20.25 -1.30
N ALA A 202 -26.81 -20.63 -1.82
CA ALA A 202 -27.97 -21.03 -1.03
C ALA A 202 -27.69 -22.28 -0.17
N VAL A 203 -26.81 -23.18 -0.64
CA VAL A 203 -26.36 -24.34 0.13
C VAL A 203 -25.31 -23.96 1.17
N LEU A 204 -24.33 -23.15 0.81
CA LEU A 204 -23.21 -22.79 1.69
C LEU A 204 -23.67 -21.93 2.88
N ARG A 205 -24.59 -20.98 2.67
CA ARG A 205 -25.07 -20.04 3.71
C ARG A 205 -25.55 -20.72 5.00
N PRO A 206 -26.52 -21.65 4.97
CA PRO A 206 -26.99 -22.31 6.20
C PRO A 206 -25.92 -23.22 6.81
N ILE A 207 -25.07 -23.86 6.00
CA ILE A 207 -24.02 -24.74 6.52
C ILE A 207 -22.99 -23.94 7.31
N LEU A 208 -22.48 -22.83 6.74
CA LEU A 208 -21.42 -22.04 7.34
C LEU A 208 -21.86 -21.33 8.63
N ARG A 209 -23.17 -21.11 8.83
CA ARG A 209 -23.71 -20.62 10.10
C ARG A 209 -23.66 -21.63 11.25
N GLY A 210 -23.41 -22.91 10.97
CA GLY A 210 -23.44 -23.99 11.97
C GLY A 210 -22.20 -24.09 12.86
N LYS A 211 -21.11 -23.36 12.58
CA LYS A 211 -19.87 -23.35 13.37
C LYS A 211 -19.30 -21.94 13.46
N THR A 212 -18.38 -21.73 14.40
CA THR A 212 -17.66 -20.45 14.51
C THR A 212 -16.73 -20.21 13.33
N ALA A 213 -16.36 -18.96 13.06
CA ALA A 213 -15.43 -18.62 11.99
C ALA A 213 -14.07 -19.32 12.17
N GLN A 214 -13.58 -19.43 13.41
CA GLN A 214 -12.32 -20.13 13.69
C GLN A 214 -12.43 -21.64 13.43
N GLN A 215 -13.53 -22.28 13.85
CA GLN A 215 -13.77 -23.70 13.57
C GLN A 215 -13.81 -23.99 12.08
N TRP A 216 -14.38 -23.08 11.28
CA TRP A 216 -14.37 -23.21 9.82
C TRP A 216 -13.00 -22.98 9.21
N GLU A 217 -12.26 -21.95 9.66
CA GLU A 217 -10.89 -21.70 9.20
C GLU A 217 -10.03 -22.96 9.43
N ASP A 218 -10.01 -23.50 10.64
CA ASP A 218 -9.23 -24.70 10.99
C ASP A 218 -9.63 -25.92 10.14
N HIS A 219 -10.94 -26.19 10.03
CA HIS A 219 -11.47 -27.33 9.28
C HIS A 219 -11.18 -27.23 7.78
N LEU A 220 -11.38 -26.07 7.17
CA LEU A 220 -11.19 -25.87 5.74
C LEU A 220 -9.70 -25.87 5.37
N GLN A 221 -8.85 -25.26 6.20
CA GLN A 221 -7.39 -25.30 6.00
C GLN A 221 -6.85 -26.73 6.11
N ALA A 222 -7.31 -27.53 7.09
CA ALA A 222 -6.96 -28.95 7.22
C ALA A 222 -7.39 -29.78 5.99
N ASN A 223 -8.40 -29.32 5.25
CA ASN A 223 -8.88 -29.94 4.00
C ASN A 223 -8.32 -29.25 2.74
N HIS A 224 -7.29 -28.40 2.87
CA HIS A 224 -6.65 -27.65 1.78
C HIS A 224 -7.62 -26.79 0.97
N VAL A 225 -8.57 -26.16 1.65
CA VAL A 225 -9.51 -25.18 1.10
C VAL A 225 -9.09 -23.80 1.62
N PRO A 226 -8.73 -22.85 0.74
CA PRO A 226 -8.41 -21.50 1.17
C PRO A 226 -9.65 -20.83 1.77
N ALA A 227 -9.61 -20.58 3.07
CA ALA A 227 -10.64 -19.88 3.81
C ALA A 227 -10.03 -19.24 5.06
N LEU A 228 -10.42 -18.02 5.38
CA LEU A 228 -9.89 -17.27 6.53
C LEU A 228 -11.00 -16.49 7.23
N LYS A 229 -11.01 -16.53 8.56
CA LYS A 229 -11.86 -15.71 9.43
C LYS A 229 -11.56 -14.23 9.19
N LEU A 230 -12.62 -13.42 9.14
CA LEU A 230 -12.51 -11.96 9.21
C LEU A 230 -12.03 -11.55 10.60
N ARG A 231 -10.85 -10.94 10.65
CA ARG A 231 -10.20 -10.46 11.87
C ARG A 231 -10.34 -8.94 12.00
N THR A 232 -10.55 -8.47 13.22
CA THR A 232 -10.31 -7.08 13.61
C THR A 232 -8.81 -6.76 13.56
N LEU A 233 -8.44 -5.47 13.60
CA LEU A 233 -7.03 -5.09 13.67
C LEU A 233 -6.33 -5.65 14.93
N ALA A 234 -7.03 -5.66 16.06
CA ALA A 234 -6.49 -6.20 17.32
C ALA A 234 -6.17 -7.70 17.19
N GLU A 235 -7.07 -8.48 16.58
CA GLU A 235 -6.82 -9.91 16.31
C GLU A 235 -5.69 -10.12 15.31
N ALA A 236 -5.60 -9.30 14.26
CA ALA A 236 -4.54 -9.40 13.26
C ALA A 236 -3.15 -9.06 13.84
N VAL A 237 -3.04 -8.03 14.68
CA VAL A 237 -1.79 -7.66 15.37
C VAL A 237 -1.36 -8.75 16.36
N ALA A 238 -2.31 -9.42 17.01
CA ALA A 238 -2.05 -10.52 17.92
C ALA A 238 -1.73 -11.85 17.21
N ASP A 239 -1.82 -11.92 15.88
CA ASP A 239 -1.61 -13.15 15.13
C ASP A 239 -0.16 -13.67 15.28
N PRO A 240 0.05 -14.95 15.65
CA PRO A 240 1.39 -15.52 15.78
C PRO A 240 2.24 -15.41 14.50
N GLN A 241 1.61 -15.38 13.33
CA GLN A 241 2.30 -15.16 12.07
C GLN A 241 2.90 -13.76 12.00
N VAL A 242 2.19 -12.72 12.47
CA VAL A 242 2.70 -11.34 12.51
C VAL A 242 3.90 -11.23 13.44
N GLN A 243 3.84 -11.87 14.61
CA GLN A 243 4.96 -11.94 15.55
C GLN A 243 6.17 -12.67 14.94
N THR A 244 5.96 -13.82 14.30
CA THR A 244 7.01 -14.59 13.62
C THR A 244 7.65 -13.80 12.48
N ARG A 245 6.85 -12.99 11.77
CA ARG A 245 7.35 -12.12 10.72
C ARG A 245 8.05 -10.87 11.26
N ALA A 246 7.89 -10.52 12.54
CA ALA A 246 8.55 -9.40 13.21
C ALA A 246 8.40 -8.07 12.42
N VAL A 247 7.23 -7.87 11.80
CA VAL A 247 6.98 -6.66 11.00
C VAL A 247 6.67 -5.45 11.89
N LEU A 248 6.25 -5.67 13.14
CA LEU A 248 5.97 -4.61 14.10
C LEU A 248 7.21 -4.34 14.95
N HIS A 249 7.75 -3.13 14.83
CA HIS A 249 8.90 -2.65 15.57
C HIS A 249 8.46 -1.77 16.73
N LYS A 250 9.17 -1.90 17.85
CA LYS A 250 8.83 -1.30 19.13
C LYS A 250 9.97 -0.42 19.60
N HIS A 251 9.65 0.79 20.06
CA HIS A 251 10.58 1.74 20.63
C HIS A 251 10.08 2.18 22.01
N ALA A 252 10.91 1.95 23.03
CA ALA A 252 10.70 2.42 24.39
C ALA A 252 11.54 3.67 24.67
N ASP A 253 11.29 4.32 25.81
CA ASP A 253 12.10 5.42 26.35
C ASP A 253 12.27 6.61 25.41
N ILE A 254 11.25 6.91 24.60
CA ILE A 254 11.26 8.01 23.65
C ILE A 254 11.07 9.34 24.40
N PRO A 255 12.01 10.30 24.31
CA PRO A 255 11.88 11.57 25.02
C PRO A 255 10.60 12.33 24.66
N GLY A 256 9.76 12.59 25.67
CA GLY A 256 8.51 13.34 25.50
C GLY A 256 7.32 12.52 24.99
N VAL A 257 7.46 11.20 24.86
CA VAL A 257 6.37 10.28 24.53
C VAL A 257 6.17 9.32 25.71
N GLU A 258 4.94 9.23 26.20
CA GLU A 258 4.60 8.28 27.26
C GLU A 258 4.40 6.88 26.67
N GLY A 259 5.09 5.89 27.22
CA GLY A 259 4.97 4.49 26.83
C GLY A 259 5.79 4.09 25.59
N GLU A 260 5.47 2.92 25.04
CA GLU A 260 6.11 2.34 23.88
C GLU A 260 5.41 2.78 22.59
N MET A 261 6.18 3.14 21.57
CA MET A 261 5.67 3.36 20.21
C MET A 261 5.87 2.08 19.39
N THR A 262 4.81 1.61 18.74
CA THR A 262 4.87 0.48 17.80
C THR A 262 4.56 0.96 16.38
N VAL A 263 5.41 0.62 15.42
CA VAL A 263 5.22 0.93 14.00
C VAL A 263 5.47 -0.29 13.12
N PRO A 264 4.73 -0.46 12.01
CA PRO A 264 5.10 -1.46 11.02
C PRO A 264 6.38 -1.05 10.28
N MET A 265 7.18 -2.04 9.90
CA MET A 265 8.42 -1.89 9.14
C MET A 265 8.23 -2.45 7.72
N CYS A 266 9.33 -2.64 6.97
CA CYS A 266 9.29 -3.10 5.59
C CYS A 266 8.54 -4.44 5.43
N ALA A 267 7.74 -4.54 4.38
CA ALA A 267 6.94 -5.71 4.06
C ALA A 267 7.74 -6.87 3.42
N PHE A 268 9.06 -6.92 3.63
CA PHE A 268 9.96 -7.95 3.10
C PHE A 268 11.10 -8.27 4.10
N LYS A 269 11.69 -9.46 3.96
CA LYS A 269 12.90 -9.86 4.68
C LYS A 269 14.02 -10.13 3.69
N LEU A 270 15.23 -9.74 4.05
CA LEU A 270 16.44 -10.00 3.29
C LEU A 270 17.32 -10.96 4.10
N GLU A 271 17.90 -11.95 3.43
CA GLU A 271 18.72 -12.98 4.09
C GLU A 271 19.99 -12.41 4.72
N HIS A 272 20.62 -11.43 4.07
CA HIS A 272 21.92 -10.88 4.46
C HIS A 272 21.82 -9.50 5.15
N GLY A 273 20.75 -9.29 5.92
CA GLY A 273 20.45 -8.02 6.57
C GLY A 273 19.41 -7.21 5.80
N GLY A 274 18.50 -6.57 6.54
CA GLY A 274 17.36 -5.83 5.99
C GLY A 274 17.09 -4.56 6.77
N ALA A 275 15.98 -3.90 6.45
CA ALA A 275 15.57 -2.70 7.16
C ALA A 275 15.40 -3.00 8.65
N SER A 276 15.85 -2.05 9.47
CA SER A 276 15.62 -2.01 10.90
C SER A 276 15.47 -0.56 11.30
N ILE A 277 14.72 -0.31 12.36
CA ILE A 277 14.60 1.01 12.97
C ILE A 277 15.28 0.86 14.33
N GLU A 278 16.37 1.60 14.53
CA GLU A 278 17.19 1.52 15.74
C GLU A 278 16.88 2.65 16.72
N THR A 279 16.42 3.79 16.21
CA THR A 279 16.08 4.99 16.99
C THR A 279 14.62 5.38 16.77
N PRO A 280 13.97 6.01 17.77
CA PRO A 280 12.66 6.59 17.54
C PRO A 280 12.70 7.73 16.50
N PRO A 281 11.53 8.17 15.99
CA PRO A 281 11.45 9.36 15.15
C PRO A 281 12.10 10.58 15.83
N PRO A 282 12.95 11.35 15.13
CA PRO A 282 13.61 12.51 15.71
C PRO A 282 12.62 13.64 15.99
N ARG A 283 12.93 14.48 16.98
CA ARG A 283 12.21 15.73 17.22
C ARG A 283 12.50 16.74 16.11
N VAL A 284 11.63 17.74 16.00
CA VAL A 284 11.83 18.86 15.07
C VAL A 284 13.16 19.54 15.37
N GLY A 285 14.05 19.57 14.38
CA GLY A 285 15.36 20.22 14.46
C GLY A 285 16.41 19.48 15.27
N GLU A 286 16.16 18.25 15.73
CA GLU A 286 17.07 17.49 16.62
C GLU A 286 18.50 17.39 16.08
N HIS A 287 18.64 17.12 14.78
CA HIS A 287 19.93 16.94 14.12
C HIS A 287 20.39 18.18 13.33
N ASN A 288 19.77 19.36 13.53
CA ASN A 288 20.13 20.57 12.77
C ASN A 288 21.62 20.93 12.92
N ALA A 289 22.13 20.95 14.16
CA ALA A 289 23.52 21.32 14.42
C ALA A 289 24.52 20.30 13.85
N GLU A 290 24.21 19.00 13.95
CA GLU A 290 25.01 17.91 13.41
C GLU A 290 25.12 18.00 11.89
N VAL A 291 23.97 18.03 11.20
CA VAL A 291 23.91 18.07 9.73
C VAL A 291 24.53 19.37 9.18
N LEU A 292 24.35 20.51 9.85
CA LEU A 292 24.98 21.76 9.42
C LEU A 292 26.51 21.75 9.65
N ALA A 293 26.99 21.13 10.72
CA ALA A 293 28.42 20.97 10.95
C ALA A 293 29.07 20.07 9.87
N GLU A 294 28.39 19.00 9.42
CA GLU A 294 28.84 18.18 8.29
C GLU A 294 28.96 18.97 6.98
N LEU A 295 28.12 19.99 6.81
CA LEU A 295 28.20 20.93 5.68
C LEU A 295 29.29 22.00 5.84
N GLY A 296 30.01 22.01 6.97
CA GLY A 296 31.10 22.94 7.27
C GLY A 296 30.66 24.25 7.93
N TYR A 297 29.44 24.36 8.45
CA TYR A 297 29.01 25.54 9.20
C TYR A 297 29.64 25.53 10.60
N GLY A 298 30.17 26.68 11.04
CA GLY A 298 30.67 26.84 12.39
C GLY A 298 29.55 26.99 13.41
N ALA A 299 29.84 26.76 14.69
CA ALA A 299 28.86 26.93 15.77
C ALA A 299 28.24 28.34 15.79
N ALA A 300 29.01 29.38 15.46
CA ALA A 300 28.53 30.75 15.36
C ALA A 300 27.54 30.95 14.20
N ASP A 301 27.79 30.33 13.04
CA ASP A 301 26.89 30.41 11.88
C ASP A 301 25.56 29.71 12.17
N ILE A 302 25.62 28.54 12.83
CA ILE A 302 24.44 27.78 13.23
C ILE A 302 23.58 28.57 14.21
N GLU A 303 24.20 29.23 15.20
CA GLU A 303 23.45 30.06 16.15
C GLU A 303 22.84 31.30 15.49
N ALA A 304 23.53 31.91 14.51
CA ALA A 304 22.99 33.01 13.72
C ALA A 304 21.74 32.57 12.93
N LEU A 305 21.81 31.41 12.24
CA LEU A 305 20.68 30.85 11.49
C LEU A 305 19.46 30.60 12.40
N ARG A 306 19.69 30.13 13.63
CA ARG A 306 18.61 29.92 14.62
C ARG A 306 17.99 31.25 15.05
N ASN A 307 18.81 32.25 15.35
CA ASN A 307 18.32 33.57 15.76
C ASN A 307 17.54 34.29 14.64
N GLU A 308 17.87 34.01 13.38
CA GLU A 308 17.15 34.52 12.21
C GLU A 308 15.87 33.75 11.86
N GLY A 309 15.60 32.63 12.55
CA GLY A 309 14.46 31.76 12.27
C GLY A 309 14.56 30.99 10.96
N VAL A 310 15.78 30.79 10.46
CA VAL A 310 16.05 29.97 9.26
C VAL A 310 16.02 28.47 9.60
N ILE A 311 16.40 28.12 10.83
CA ILE A 311 16.42 26.75 11.38
C ILE A 311 15.78 26.66 12.76
#